data_AF-A0A2W6MRM3-F1
#
_entry.id   AF-A0A2W6MRM3-F1
#
_cell.length_a   1.000
_cell.length_b   1.000
_cell.length_c   1.000
_cell.angle_alpha   90.00
_cell.angle_beta   90.00
_cell.angle_gamma   90.00
#
_symmetry.space_group_name_H-M   'P 1'
#
loop_
_entity.id
_entity.type
_entity.pdbx_description
1 polymer ?
#
loop_
_entity_poly.entity_id
_entity_poly.type
_entity_poly.pdbx_seq_one_letter_code
_entity_poly.pdbx_strand_id
1 'polypeptide(L)'
;MQKFLMVLGICVTLSISINAQSPEEAKPSFDCAKAKSKVEKMICSDILGKLQNLDRYMGEVYTQLRKELKISKFPNKEQRLKDLLESQRAFIKNLYEVNETNNFKKHYDKAYNEYIYFTTEAYEERIIYLLKLLGEVLDSNNKELCEYARSYKSDESKWQEVPRSVNPPFSIGFCAFGGNNRDIVYSWYCTEKGKLTEKIEDFIGGYPYVFKRKIDINNDGVLDNVILSEGQYFDAFVIYKNGKLDAKASDKIYGDDLHFSGAKTRERVCIAYEVPCMALTTYALPSNKISQRLEFDFECPILSHLVYDVMEFQGKNYITLWNRRFNFDENSTYPKTRIYLLEGNKRELKCTY
;
A
#
# COMPACT_ATOMS: atom_id res chain seq x y z
N MET A 1 30.13 -36.41 -21.24
CA MET A 1 29.68 -35.18 -21.94
C MET A 1 28.32 -35.42 -22.54
N GLN A 2 27.25 -34.97 -21.88
CA GLN A 2 25.93 -34.87 -22.49
C GLN A 2 25.15 -33.75 -21.80
N LYS A 3 24.58 -32.89 -22.63
CA LYS A 3 24.11 -31.54 -22.34
C LYS A 3 22.78 -31.58 -21.58
N PHE A 4 22.70 -30.98 -20.40
CA PHE A 4 21.41 -30.57 -19.82
C PHE A 4 21.03 -29.21 -20.41
N LEU A 5 20.11 -29.23 -21.36
CA LEU A 5 19.35 -28.04 -21.76
C LEU A 5 18.49 -27.60 -20.57
N MET A 6 18.92 -26.58 -19.83
CA MET A 6 18.02 -25.78 -19.00
C MET A 6 17.20 -24.87 -19.92
N VAL A 7 16.09 -25.38 -20.43
CA VAL A 7 15.00 -24.55 -20.93
C VAL A 7 14.30 -23.99 -19.69
N LEU A 8 14.71 -22.79 -19.28
CA LEU A 8 13.98 -21.99 -18.32
C LEU A 8 12.69 -21.51 -19.00
N GLY A 9 11.66 -22.34 -18.91
CA GLY A 9 10.33 -22.09 -19.44
C GLY A 9 9.76 -20.81 -18.86
N ILE A 10 9.72 -19.79 -19.70
CA ILE A 10 8.84 -18.64 -19.62
C ILE A 10 7.41 -19.16 -19.46
N CYS A 11 6.85 -19.14 -18.25
CA CYS A 11 5.40 -19.18 -18.07
C CYS A 11 4.88 -17.74 -18.08
N VAL A 12 4.79 -17.18 -19.29
CA VAL A 12 3.75 -16.21 -19.61
C VAL A 12 2.44 -16.99 -19.54
N THR A 13 1.69 -16.82 -18.45
CA THR A 13 0.26 -17.10 -18.45
C THR A 13 -0.46 -15.80 -18.17
N LEU A 14 -0.90 -15.17 -19.27
CA LEU A 14 -2.05 -14.28 -19.27
C LEU A 14 -3.27 -15.14 -18.94
N SER A 15 -3.66 -15.19 -17.67
CA SER A 15 -4.98 -15.68 -17.27
C SER A 15 -5.70 -14.55 -16.55
N ILE A 16 -6.47 -13.80 -17.33
CA ILE A 16 -7.53 -12.93 -16.83
C ILE A 16 -8.66 -13.88 -16.41
N SER A 17 -8.62 -14.34 -15.16
CA SER A 17 -9.72 -15.08 -14.56
C SER A 17 -10.39 -14.15 -13.55
N ILE A 18 -11.49 -13.54 -13.98
CA ILE A 18 -12.41 -12.83 -13.09
C ILE A 18 -13.17 -13.91 -12.32
N ASN A 19 -12.59 -14.42 -11.24
CA ASN A 19 -13.32 -15.12 -10.21
C ASN A 19 -13.15 -14.33 -8.92
N ALA A 20 -14.26 -13.81 -8.41
CA ALA A 20 -14.35 -13.24 -7.07
C ALA A 20 -14.17 -14.39 -6.07
N GLN A 21 -12.91 -14.68 -5.73
CA GLN A 21 -12.52 -15.62 -4.69
C GLN A 21 -12.48 -14.86 -3.36
N SER A 22 -12.89 -15.50 -2.26
CA SER A 22 -12.96 -14.85 -0.95
C SER A 22 -11.58 -14.37 -0.48
N PRO A 23 -11.50 -13.28 0.31
CA PRO A 23 -10.28 -12.47 0.46
C PRO A 23 -9.30 -12.93 1.55
N GLU A 24 -9.52 -14.07 2.19
CA GLU A 24 -8.95 -14.31 3.53
C GLU A 24 -7.55 -14.95 3.61
N GLU A 25 -6.94 -15.40 2.50
CA GLU A 25 -5.64 -16.08 2.58
C GLU A 25 -4.54 -15.29 1.89
N ALA A 26 -3.52 -14.88 2.68
CA ALA A 26 -2.23 -14.45 2.15
C ALA A 26 -1.76 -15.49 1.13
N LYS A 27 -1.35 -15.04 -0.06
CA LYS A 27 -0.82 -15.92 -1.09
C LYS A 27 0.49 -15.33 -1.59
N PRO A 28 1.59 -16.11 -1.58
CA PRO A 28 2.86 -15.65 -2.14
C PRO A 28 2.75 -15.44 -3.65
N SER A 29 3.82 -14.94 -4.27
CA SER A 29 3.87 -14.67 -5.71
C SER A 29 3.80 -15.94 -6.59
N PHE A 30 3.77 -17.12 -5.99
CA PHE A 30 3.76 -18.42 -6.65
C PHE A 30 2.72 -19.38 -6.04
N ASP A 31 2.44 -20.45 -6.78
CA ASP A 31 1.50 -21.49 -6.36
C ASP A 31 2.15 -22.42 -5.32
N CYS A 32 1.66 -22.38 -4.08
CA CYS A 32 2.18 -23.19 -2.99
C CYS A 32 2.09 -24.70 -3.23
N ALA A 33 1.14 -25.18 -4.03
CA ALA A 33 1.08 -26.59 -4.39
C ALA A 33 2.25 -27.03 -5.28
N LYS A 34 2.95 -26.06 -5.90
CA LYS A 34 4.12 -26.28 -6.75
C LYS A 34 5.44 -25.94 -6.07
N ALA A 35 5.44 -25.61 -4.77
CA ALA A 35 6.63 -25.31 -3.99
C ALA A 35 7.59 -26.52 -3.97
N LYS A 36 8.80 -26.35 -4.50
CA LYS A 36 9.82 -27.40 -4.58
C LYS A 36 10.91 -27.18 -3.55
N SER A 37 11.31 -25.94 -3.36
CA SER A 37 12.45 -25.58 -2.55
C SER A 37 12.09 -25.41 -1.07
N LYS A 38 13.12 -25.38 -0.20
CA LYS A 38 12.90 -25.17 1.24
C LYS A 38 12.34 -23.77 1.55
N VAL A 39 12.82 -22.73 0.87
CA VAL A 39 12.31 -21.34 1.04
C VAL A 39 10.88 -21.23 0.54
N GLU A 40 10.53 -21.81 -0.62
CA GLU A 40 9.14 -21.81 -1.11
C GLU A 40 8.21 -22.50 -0.12
N LYS A 41 8.60 -23.68 0.38
CA LYS A 41 7.80 -24.43 1.36
C LYS A 41 7.62 -23.67 2.66
N MET A 42 8.66 -23.00 3.14
CA MET A 42 8.62 -22.20 4.35
C MET A 42 7.73 -20.97 4.20
N ILE A 43 7.82 -20.25 3.08
CA ILE A 43 6.89 -19.16 2.76
C ILE A 43 5.45 -19.70 2.79
N CYS A 44 5.19 -20.82 2.12
CA CYS A 44 3.85 -21.44 2.12
C CYS A 44 3.39 -21.97 3.49
N SER A 45 4.33 -22.25 4.40
CA SER A 45 4.03 -22.76 5.75
C SER A 45 3.99 -21.65 6.80
N ASP A 46 4.24 -20.39 6.42
CA ASP A 46 4.18 -19.24 7.32
C ASP A 46 2.72 -18.96 7.72
N ILE A 47 2.34 -19.47 8.89
CA ILE A 47 0.99 -19.36 9.46
C ILE A 47 0.60 -17.90 9.71
N LEU A 48 1.57 -17.03 10.01
CA LEU A 48 1.33 -15.60 10.25
C LEU A 48 1.21 -14.80 8.95
N GLY A 49 1.54 -15.41 7.80
CA GLY A 49 1.41 -14.82 6.47
C GLY A 49 2.40 -13.70 6.14
N LYS A 50 3.30 -13.33 7.06
CA LYS A 50 4.29 -12.25 6.88
C LYS A 50 5.15 -12.47 5.64
N LEU A 51 5.80 -13.63 5.55
CA LEU A 51 6.68 -14.00 4.44
C LEU A 51 5.91 -14.17 3.13
N GLN A 52 4.66 -14.64 3.19
CA GLN A 52 3.80 -14.75 2.00
C GLN A 52 3.50 -13.36 1.42
N ASN A 53 3.21 -12.40 2.29
CA ASN A 53 2.93 -11.02 1.89
C ASN A 53 4.18 -10.33 1.36
N LEU A 54 5.33 -10.51 2.02
CA LEU A 54 6.61 -9.98 1.58
C LEU A 54 6.99 -10.54 0.21
N ASP A 55 6.82 -11.85 0.00
CA ASP A 55 7.12 -12.48 -1.28
C ASP A 55 6.23 -11.96 -2.42
N ARG A 56 4.92 -11.87 -2.16
CA ARG A 56 3.99 -11.28 -3.13
C ARG A 56 4.36 -9.84 -3.45
N TYR A 57 4.56 -9.00 -2.44
CA TYR A 57 4.87 -7.58 -2.65
C TYR A 57 6.20 -7.37 -3.38
N MET A 58 7.23 -8.13 -3.02
CA MET A 58 8.49 -8.15 -3.76
C MET A 58 8.26 -8.52 -5.23
N GLY A 59 7.42 -9.53 -5.50
CA GLY A 59 7.05 -9.93 -6.86
C GLY A 59 6.31 -8.85 -7.65
N GLU A 60 5.40 -8.11 -7.01
CA GLU A 60 4.68 -6.98 -7.59
C GLU A 60 5.62 -5.82 -7.93
N VAL A 61 6.44 -5.39 -6.96
CA VAL A 61 7.45 -4.33 -7.16
C VAL A 61 8.44 -4.72 -8.26
N TYR A 62 8.93 -5.96 -8.27
CA TYR A 62 9.82 -6.47 -9.30
C TYR A 62 9.15 -6.44 -10.69
N THR A 63 7.90 -6.88 -10.78
CA THR A 63 7.12 -6.89 -12.03
C THR A 63 6.91 -5.49 -12.57
N GLN A 64 6.55 -4.56 -11.69
CA GLN A 64 6.38 -3.15 -12.04
C GLN A 64 7.71 -2.51 -12.49
N LEU A 65 8.79 -2.68 -11.71
CA LEU A 65 10.12 -2.21 -12.06
C LEU A 65 10.55 -2.72 -13.44
N ARG A 66 10.36 -4.01 -13.72
CA ARG A 66 10.69 -4.59 -15.02
C ARG A 66 9.84 -3.98 -16.15
N LYS A 67 8.56 -3.73 -15.91
CA LYS A 67 7.66 -3.09 -16.89
C LYS A 67 8.12 -1.66 -17.20
N GLU A 68 8.33 -0.85 -16.17
CA GLU A 68 8.76 0.55 -16.30
C GLU A 68 10.14 0.68 -16.93
N LEU A 69 11.06 -0.24 -16.61
CA LEU A 69 12.42 -0.25 -17.16
C LEU A 69 12.43 -0.57 -18.67
N LYS A 70 11.54 -1.46 -19.14
CA LYS A 70 11.43 -1.78 -20.59
C LYS A 70 11.05 -0.57 -21.44
N ILE A 71 10.15 0.26 -20.93
CA ILE A 71 9.68 1.48 -21.61
C ILE A 71 10.56 2.70 -21.31
N SER A 72 11.55 2.56 -20.44
CA SER A 72 12.42 3.67 -20.06
C SER A 72 13.33 4.15 -21.18
N LYS A 73 13.78 5.40 -21.02
CA LYS A 73 14.71 6.08 -21.94
C LYS A 73 16.18 5.84 -21.59
N PHE A 74 16.49 4.95 -20.64
CA PHE A 74 17.87 4.67 -20.29
C PHE A 74 18.63 4.03 -21.47
N PRO A 75 19.81 4.56 -21.85
CA PRO A 75 20.60 3.99 -22.94
C PRO A 75 21.06 2.56 -22.65
N ASN A 76 21.21 2.20 -21.37
CA ASN A 76 21.63 0.88 -20.92
C ASN A 76 20.47 0.00 -20.39
N LYS A 77 19.22 0.24 -20.80
CA LYS A 77 18.05 -0.48 -20.26
C LYS A 77 18.11 -2.01 -20.39
N GLU A 78 18.65 -2.54 -21.49
CA GLU A 78 18.78 -3.99 -21.69
C GLU A 78 19.76 -4.61 -20.70
N GLN A 79 20.88 -3.91 -20.44
CA GLN A 79 21.85 -4.33 -19.43
C GLN A 79 21.22 -4.25 -18.03
N ARG A 80 20.52 -3.15 -17.70
CA ARG A 80 19.80 -3.01 -16.42
C ARG A 80 18.76 -4.12 -16.21
N LEU A 81 18.03 -4.53 -17.26
CA LEU A 81 17.07 -5.62 -17.20
C LEU A 81 17.74 -6.97 -16.92
N LYS A 82 18.91 -7.20 -17.53
CA LYS A 82 19.74 -8.37 -17.28
C LYS A 82 20.27 -8.38 -15.85
N ASP A 83 20.85 -7.27 -15.40
CA ASP A 83 21.39 -7.12 -14.04
C ASP A 83 20.29 -7.29 -12.99
N LEU A 84 19.11 -6.73 -13.21
CA LEU A 84 17.95 -6.90 -12.33
C LEU A 84 17.53 -8.38 -12.22
N LEU A 85 17.48 -9.10 -13.34
CA LEU A 85 17.16 -10.53 -13.35
C LEU A 85 18.23 -11.38 -12.66
N GLU A 86 19.51 -11.10 -12.93
CA GLU A 86 20.64 -11.80 -12.31
C GLU A 86 20.70 -11.53 -10.81
N SER A 87 20.50 -10.28 -10.39
CA SER A 87 20.40 -9.87 -8.98
C SER A 87 19.24 -10.57 -8.27
N GLN A 88 18.07 -10.68 -8.91
CA GLN A 88 16.92 -11.38 -8.31
C GLN A 88 17.17 -12.88 -8.17
N ARG A 89 17.81 -13.51 -9.17
CA ARG A 89 18.20 -14.92 -9.10
C ARG A 89 19.24 -15.16 -8.00
N ALA A 90 20.22 -14.27 -7.88
CA ALA A 90 21.26 -14.35 -6.85
C ALA A 90 20.66 -14.21 -5.45
N PHE A 91 19.74 -13.27 -5.24
CA PHE A 91 19.00 -13.11 -3.98
C PHE A 91 18.29 -14.42 -3.59
N ILE A 92 17.49 -14.98 -4.51
CA ILE A 92 16.75 -16.23 -4.28
C ILE A 92 17.73 -17.40 -3.99
N LYS A 93 18.84 -17.49 -4.74
CA LYS A 93 19.88 -18.52 -4.54
C LYS A 93 20.55 -18.41 -3.18
N ASN A 94 20.90 -17.20 -2.74
CA ASN A 94 21.56 -16.99 -1.45
C ASN A 94 20.63 -17.32 -0.29
N LEU A 95 19.32 -17.01 -0.40
CA LEU A 95 18.33 -17.47 0.58
C LEU A 95 18.27 -19.00 0.68
N TYR A 96 18.45 -19.71 -0.45
CA TYR A 96 18.56 -21.17 -0.44
C TYR A 96 19.84 -21.67 0.21
N GLU A 97 21.00 -21.08 -0.08
CA GLU A 97 22.27 -21.57 0.44
C GLU A 97 22.42 -21.34 1.95
N VAL A 98 21.90 -20.22 2.48
CA VAL A 98 21.78 -19.97 3.93
C VAL A 98 20.90 -21.03 4.62
N ASN A 99 20.00 -21.71 3.88
CA ASN A 99 19.18 -22.82 4.37
C ASN A 99 19.94 -24.17 4.41
N GLU A 100 21.02 -24.32 3.65
CA GLU A 100 21.78 -25.58 3.60
C GLU A 100 22.98 -25.59 4.54
N THR A 101 23.65 -24.45 4.74
CA THR A 101 24.78 -24.32 5.67
C THR A 101 24.34 -24.28 7.13
N ASN A 102 23.14 -23.79 7.42
CA ASN A 102 22.58 -23.80 8.76
C ASN A 102 21.91 -25.15 9.06
N ASN A 103 22.70 -26.04 9.65
CA ASN A 103 22.30 -27.33 10.18
C ASN A 103 21.44 -27.14 11.46
N PHE A 104 20.32 -26.42 11.38
CA PHE A 104 19.32 -26.29 12.46
C PHE A 104 18.53 -27.59 12.61
N LYS A 105 19.26 -28.66 12.91
CA LYS A 105 18.75 -29.99 13.25
C LYS A 105 19.06 -30.25 14.72
N LYS A 106 18.38 -29.52 15.61
CA LYS A 106 17.96 -29.90 16.98
C LYS A 106 17.60 -28.63 17.75
N HIS A 107 16.55 -28.71 18.58
CA HIS A 107 15.82 -27.63 19.25
C HIS A 107 14.75 -26.98 18.35
N TYR A 108 13.68 -27.77 18.16
CA TYR A 108 12.41 -27.32 17.61
C TYR A 108 11.94 -26.04 18.34
N ASP A 109 11.42 -25.10 17.56
CA ASP A 109 10.81 -23.80 17.92
C ASP A 109 11.75 -22.58 17.88
N LYS A 110 12.83 -22.53 18.65
CA LYS A 110 13.66 -21.30 18.69
C LYS A 110 14.45 -21.04 17.39
N ALA A 111 15.08 -22.08 16.85
CA ALA A 111 15.85 -22.01 15.61
C ALA A 111 15.00 -21.68 14.37
N TYR A 112 13.75 -22.15 14.34
CA TYR A 112 12.81 -21.90 13.25
C TYR A 112 12.35 -20.43 13.24
N ASN A 113 12.08 -19.87 14.42
CA ASN A 113 11.69 -18.47 14.57
C ASN A 113 12.84 -17.51 14.20
N GLU A 114 14.08 -17.80 14.63
CA GLU A 114 15.26 -17.03 14.22
C GLU A 114 15.46 -17.05 12.70
N TYR A 115 15.24 -18.20 12.05
CA TYR A 115 15.37 -18.32 10.60
C TYR A 115 14.28 -17.54 9.83
N ILE A 116 13.02 -17.61 10.28
CA ILE A 116 11.92 -16.81 9.70
C ILE A 116 12.24 -15.32 9.82
N TYR A 117 12.77 -14.90 10.96
CA TYR A 117 13.19 -13.52 11.20
C TYR A 117 14.26 -13.06 10.20
N PHE A 118 15.36 -13.81 10.03
CA PHE A 118 16.39 -13.43 9.05
C PHE A 118 15.88 -13.43 7.60
N THR A 119 15.03 -14.39 7.24
CA THR A 119 14.43 -14.43 5.91
C THR A 119 13.55 -13.22 5.68
N THR A 120 12.76 -12.86 6.69
CA THR A 120 11.91 -11.68 6.69
C THR A 120 12.70 -10.41 6.47
N GLU A 121 13.76 -10.18 7.26
CA GLU A 121 14.63 -9.01 7.10
C GLU A 121 15.23 -8.95 5.69
N ALA A 122 15.73 -10.08 5.17
CA ALA A 122 16.28 -10.15 3.82
C ALA A 122 15.26 -9.77 2.73
N TYR A 123 14.00 -10.18 2.88
CA TYR A 123 12.92 -9.77 1.98
C TYR A 123 12.61 -8.27 2.09
N GLU A 124 12.52 -7.72 3.32
CA GLU A 124 12.29 -6.29 3.55
C GLU A 124 13.40 -5.44 2.93
N GLU A 125 14.66 -5.78 3.16
CA GLU A 125 15.82 -5.12 2.54
C GLU A 125 15.77 -5.20 1.01
N ARG A 126 15.43 -6.38 0.48
CA ARG A 126 15.31 -6.58 -0.97
C ARG A 126 14.21 -5.71 -1.58
N ILE A 127 13.06 -5.62 -0.92
CA ILE A 127 11.94 -4.77 -1.34
C ILE A 127 12.38 -3.30 -1.35
N ILE A 128 13.05 -2.82 -0.30
CA ILE A 128 13.57 -1.45 -0.24
C ILE A 128 14.51 -1.18 -1.41
N TYR A 129 15.43 -2.11 -1.70
CA TYR A 129 16.32 -2.01 -2.84
C TYR A 129 15.56 -1.92 -4.17
N LEU A 130 14.58 -2.79 -4.40
CA LEU A 130 13.78 -2.79 -5.63
C LEU A 130 12.94 -1.51 -5.76
N LEU A 131 12.42 -0.98 -4.65
CA LEU A 131 11.66 0.28 -4.63
C LEU A 131 12.53 1.48 -4.97
N LYS A 132 13.79 1.53 -4.51
CA LYS A 132 14.74 2.58 -4.92
C LYS A 132 15.00 2.54 -6.42
N LEU A 133 15.27 1.34 -6.96
CA LEU A 133 15.43 1.17 -8.41
C LEU A 133 14.16 1.57 -9.18
N LEU A 134 12.98 1.24 -8.64
CA LEU A 134 11.71 1.66 -9.23
C LEU A 134 11.57 3.19 -9.22
N GLY A 135 11.93 3.85 -8.12
CA GLY A 135 11.99 5.31 -8.02
C GLY A 135 12.87 5.93 -9.10
N GLU A 136 14.11 5.44 -9.28
CA GLU A 136 15.03 5.91 -10.32
C GLU A 136 14.46 5.77 -11.74
N VAL A 137 13.82 4.64 -12.02
CA VAL A 137 13.22 4.37 -13.32
C VAL A 137 12.00 5.28 -13.56
N LEU A 138 11.15 5.43 -12.55
CA LEU A 138 9.98 6.29 -12.61
C LEU A 138 10.38 7.76 -12.76
N ASP A 139 11.41 8.22 -12.06
CA ASP A 139 12.00 9.55 -12.23
C ASP A 139 12.50 9.76 -13.65
N SER A 140 13.18 8.78 -14.24
CA SER A 140 13.63 8.90 -15.63
C SER A 140 12.45 8.97 -16.61
N ASN A 141 11.41 8.16 -16.37
CA ASN A 141 10.22 8.09 -17.22
C ASN A 141 9.35 9.35 -17.10
N ASN A 142 9.30 9.97 -15.91
CA ASN A 142 8.39 11.06 -15.55
C ASN A 142 9.14 12.28 -15.01
N LYS A 143 10.34 12.58 -15.55
CA LYS A 143 11.29 13.56 -15.00
C LYS A 143 10.67 14.87 -14.54
N GLU A 144 9.98 15.57 -15.44
CA GLU A 144 9.39 16.87 -15.12
C GLU A 144 8.33 16.77 -14.01
N LEU A 145 7.50 15.73 -14.03
CA LEU A 145 6.49 15.48 -13.01
C LEU A 145 7.13 15.20 -11.65
N CYS A 146 8.16 14.36 -11.60
CA CYS A 146 8.80 13.99 -10.33
C CYS A 146 9.68 15.11 -9.77
N GLU A 147 10.30 15.93 -10.62
CA GLU A 147 10.98 17.17 -10.19
C GLU A 147 9.97 18.17 -9.61
N TYR A 148 8.84 18.37 -10.29
CA TYR A 148 7.74 19.20 -9.79
C TYR A 148 7.21 18.70 -8.44
N ALA A 149 6.90 17.40 -8.34
CA ALA A 149 6.33 16.78 -7.14
C ALA A 149 7.20 16.96 -5.89
N ARG A 150 8.54 16.92 -6.03
CA ARG A 150 9.46 17.15 -4.90
C ARG A 150 9.43 18.57 -4.36
N SER A 151 9.13 19.53 -5.23
CA SER A 151 9.01 20.95 -4.86
C SER A 151 7.57 21.37 -4.53
N TYR A 152 6.60 20.48 -4.78
CA TYR A 152 5.18 20.78 -4.63
C TYR A 152 4.86 21.07 -3.16
N LYS A 153 4.12 22.16 -2.95
CA LYS A 153 3.51 22.52 -1.68
C LYS A 153 2.01 22.48 -1.87
N SER A 154 1.31 21.85 -0.93
CA SER A 154 -0.15 21.80 -0.94
C SER A 154 -0.72 23.21 -1.00
N ASP A 155 -1.72 23.39 -1.86
CA ASP A 155 -2.45 24.65 -1.97
C ASP A 155 -3.76 24.51 -1.20
N GLU A 156 -3.69 24.80 0.11
CA GLU A 156 -4.83 24.73 1.03
C GLU A 156 -5.99 25.63 0.56
N SER A 157 -5.71 26.69 -0.22
CA SER A 157 -6.76 27.59 -0.73
C SER A 157 -7.70 26.93 -1.75
N LYS A 158 -7.28 25.81 -2.36
CA LYS A 158 -8.12 25.02 -3.27
C LYS A 158 -9.08 24.09 -2.52
N TRP A 159 -8.91 23.94 -1.22
CA TRP A 159 -9.76 23.12 -0.37
C TRP A 159 -10.80 23.98 0.32
N GLN A 160 -12.06 23.55 0.26
CA GLN A 160 -13.14 24.20 1.01
C GLN A 160 -13.45 23.36 2.25
N GLU A 161 -13.33 23.95 3.42
CA GLU A 161 -13.78 23.31 4.66
C GLU A 161 -15.29 23.03 4.60
N VAL A 162 -15.67 21.82 5.01
CA VAL A 162 -17.05 21.37 5.10
C VAL A 162 -17.57 21.71 6.51
N PRO A 163 -18.66 22.49 6.61
CA PRO A 163 -19.26 22.78 7.92
C PRO A 163 -19.67 21.50 8.63
N ARG A 164 -19.56 21.52 9.95
CA ARG A 164 -20.02 20.45 10.84
C ARG A 164 -21.48 20.11 10.53
N SER A 165 -21.77 18.84 10.26
CA SER A 165 -23.11 18.36 9.92
C SER A 165 -23.30 16.89 10.25
N VAL A 166 -24.46 16.53 10.81
CA VAL A 166 -24.86 15.12 11.01
C VAL A 166 -25.09 14.38 9.69
N ASN A 167 -25.10 15.09 8.56
CA ASN A 167 -25.23 14.53 7.22
C ASN A 167 -23.90 14.54 6.45
N PRO A 168 -23.75 13.66 5.44
CA PRO A 168 -22.60 13.67 4.55
C PRO A 168 -22.44 15.01 3.81
N PRO A 169 -21.20 15.39 3.41
CA PRO A 169 -19.99 14.58 3.50
C PRO A 169 -19.27 14.66 4.85
N PHE A 170 -19.59 15.62 5.71
CA PHE A 170 -18.95 15.79 7.03
C PHE A 170 -19.08 14.53 7.89
N SER A 171 -20.31 14.02 8.04
CA SER A 171 -20.56 12.84 8.86
C SER A 171 -19.87 11.58 8.32
N ILE A 172 -19.50 11.52 7.04
CA ILE A 172 -18.72 10.39 6.51
C ILE A 172 -17.26 10.49 6.97
N GLY A 173 -16.65 11.68 6.93
CA GLY A 173 -15.34 11.89 7.54
C GLY A 173 -15.34 11.48 9.01
N PHE A 174 -16.40 11.82 9.74
CA PHE A 174 -16.58 11.42 11.13
C PHE A 174 -16.87 9.92 11.32
N CYS A 175 -17.78 9.32 10.57
CA CYS A 175 -18.19 7.92 10.72
C CYS A 175 -17.14 6.94 10.25
N ALA A 176 -16.37 7.34 9.25
CA ALA A 176 -15.30 6.51 8.70
C ALA A 176 -13.96 6.80 9.38
N PHE A 177 -13.69 8.04 9.80
CA PHE A 177 -12.35 8.52 10.16
C PHE A 177 -12.36 9.47 11.37
N GLY A 178 -13.43 9.42 12.17
CA GLY A 178 -13.70 10.30 13.30
C GLY A 178 -12.54 10.40 14.29
N GLY A 179 -12.38 11.61 14.84
CA GLY A 179 -11.17 12.07 15.51
C GLY A 179 -10.83 11.24 16.73
N ASN A 180 -10.08 10.14 16.52
CA ASN A 180 -8.85 9.73 17.21
C ASN A 180 -8.74 9.96 18.72
N ASN A 181 -9.87 10.04 19.41
CA ASN A 181 -9.95 9.98 20.84
C ASN A 181 -10.16 8.52 21.23
N ARG A 182 -9.29 8.05 22.14
CA ARG A 182 -9.32 6.69 22.71
C ARG A 182 -10.66 6.38 23.40
N ASP A 183 -11.40 7.41 23.77
CA ASP A 183 -12.56 7.34 24.66
C ASP A 183 -13.92 7.37 23.95
N ILE A 184 -13.98 7.57 22.62
CA ILE A 184 -15.25 7.66 21.87
C ILE A 184 -15.26 6.70 20.68
N VAL A 185 -16.23 5.78 20.67
CA VAL A 185 -16.47 4.84 19.55
C VAL A 185 -17.41 5.46 18.52
N TYR A 186 -16.85 6.31 17.64
CA TYR A 186 -17.62 7.12 16.69
C TYR A 186 -18.57 6.33 15.77
N SER A 187 -18.27 5.07 15.45
CA SER A 187 -19.12 4.23 14.59
C SER A 187 -20.48 3.88 15.22
N TRP A 188 -20.58 3.82 16.56
CA TRP A 188 -21.84 3.52 17.25
C TRP A 188 -22.87 4.62 17.06
N TYR A 189 -22.39 5.82 16.74
CA TYR A 189 -23.20 6.98 16.46
C TYR A 189 -23.49 7.15 14.98
N CYS A 190 -23.24 6.12 14.17
CA CYS A 190 -23.33 6.18 12.72
C CYS A 190 -24.32 5.17 12.17
N THR A 191 -25.20 5.67 11.32
CA THR A 191 -26.09 4.81 10.51
C THR A 191 -25.31 4.13 9.38
N GLU A 192 -25.86 3.06 8.82
CA GLU A 192 -25.32 2.40 7.60
C GLU A 192 -25.18 3.36 6.40
N LYS A 193 -25.90 4.49 6.42
CA LYS A 193 -25.83 5.54 5.39
C LYS A 193 -24.79 6.62 5.72
N GLY A 194 -23.97 6.44 6.75
CA GLY A 194 -22.90 7.36 7.15
C GLY A 194 -23.40 8.65 7.77
N LYS A 195 -24.64 8.70 8.29
CA LYS A 195 -25.18 9.83 9.07
C LYS A 195 -24.94 9.65 10.56
N LEU A 196 -24.76 10.75 11.28
CA LEU A 196 -24.72 10.71 12.74
C LEU A 196 -26.12 10.53 13.34
N THR A 197 -26.21 9.72 14.39
CA THR A 197 -27.44 9.49 15.16
C THR A 197 -27.60 10.49 16.31
N GLU A 198 -26.50 11.11 16.74
CA GLU A 198 -26.46 12.12 17.81
C GLU A 198 -26.07 13.50 17.25
N LYS A 199 -26.21 14.54 18.09
CA LYS A 199 -25.78 15.89 17.71
C LYS A 199 -24.26 16.00 17.77
N ILE A 200 -23.71 16.87 16.93
CA ILE A 200 -22.26 17.05 16.86
C ILE A 200 -21.72 17.64 18.15
N GLU A 201 -22.48 18.52 18.81
CA GLU A 201 -22.08 19.23 20.02
C GLU A 201 -21.88 18.30 21.23
N ASP A 202 -22.42 17.07 21.18
CA ASP A 202 -22.38 16.11 22.28
C ASP A 202 -21.04 15.32 22.34
N PHE A 203 -20.16 15.48 21.35
CA PHE A 203 -18.90 14.75 21.27
C PHE A 203 -17.72 15.54 21.88
N ILE A 204 -17.20 15.04 23.01
CA ILE A 204 -16.05 15.62 23.73
C ILE A 204 -14.78 14.85 23.34
N GLY A 205 -14.08 15.28 22.28
CA GLY A 205 -12.89 14.55 21.81
C GLY A 205 -12.23 15.08 20.53
N GLY A 206 -12.81 16.10 19.90
CA GLY A 206 -12.36 16.62 18.62
C GLY A 206 -13.06 15.94 17.44
N TYR A 207 -13.05 16.61 16.29
CA TYR A 207 -13.67 16.15 15.04
C TYR A 207 -12.58 16.12 13.97
N PRO A 208 -12.69 15.26 12.94
CA PRO A 208 -11.80 15.39 11.80
C PRO A 208 -12.03 16.73 11.12
N TYR A 209 -10.98 17.30 10.53
CA TYR A 209 -11.15 18.39 9.58
C TYR A 209 -11.59 17.78 8.25
N VAL A 210 -12.73 18.22 7.73
CA VAL A 210 -13.28 17.68 6.49
C VAL A 210 -13.23 18.77 5.45
N PHE A 211 -12.54 18.49 4.36
CA PHE A 211 -12.39 19.38 3.23
C PHE A 211 -13.02 18.76 1.99
N LYS A 212 -13.50 19.62 1.10
CA LYS A 212 -13.99 19.22 -0.22
C LYS A 212 -13.31 20.01 -1.31
N ARG A 213 -13.10 19.37 -2.45
CA ARG A 213 -12.61 20.00 -3.67
C ARG A 213 -13.30 19.35 -4.87
N LYS A 214 -13.47 20.10 -5.96
CA LYS A 214 -13.90 19.54 -7.25
C LYS A 214 -12.68 19.37 -8.13
N ILE A 215 -12.44 18.15 -8.60
CA ILE A 215 -11.30 17.82 -9.44
C ILE A 215 -11.69 16.81 -10.52
N ASP A 216 -10.98 16.83 -11.63
CA ASP A 216 -11.05 15.76 -12.63
C ASP A 216 -10.14 14.62 -12.20
N ILE A 217 -10.65 13.77 -11.30
CA ILE A 217 -9.87 12.68 -10.68
C ILE A 217 -9.53 11.56 -11.67
N ASN A 218 -10.35 11.36 -12.70
CA ASN A 218 -10.11 10.32 -13.72
C ASN A 218 -9.35 10.86 -14.94
N ASN A 219 -9.05 12.17 -14.95
CA ASN A 219 -8.43 12.86 -16.08
C ASN A 219 -9.21 12.67 -17.40
N ASP A 220 -10.54 12.66 -17.32
CA ASP A 220 -11.48 12.42 -18.43
C ASP A 220 -12.35 13.64 -18.78
N GLY A 221 -12.06 14.79 -18.15
CA GLY A 221 -12.80 16.04 -18.29
C GLY A 221 -14.00 16.18 -17.35
N VAL A 222 -14.32 15.16 -16.54
CA VAL A 222 -15.47 15.19 -15.62
C VAL A 222 -15.01 15.53 -14.21
N LEU A 223 -15.53 16.64 -13.68
CA LEU A 223 -15.26 17.04 -12.29
C LEU A 223 -16.06 16.20 -11.30
N ASP A 224 -15.35 15.41 -10.49
CA ASP A 224 -15.88 14.69 -9.34
C ASP A 224 -15.69 15.54 -8.07
N ASN A 225 -16.58 15.40 -7.08
CA ASN A 225 -16.32 15.96 -5.75
C ASN A 225 -15.43 14.98 -5.00
N VAL A 226 -14.34 15.47 -4.42
CA VAL A 226 -13.49 14.69 -3.53
C VAL A 226 -13.57 15.24 -2.13
N ILE A 227 -13.54 14.35 -1.15
CA ILE A 227 -13.57 14.68 0.26
C ILE A 227 -12.27 14.19 0.88
N LEU A 228 -11.55 15.10 1.51
CA LEU A 228 -10.39 14.81 2.36
C LEU A 228 -10.85 14.96 3.80
N SER A 229 -10.70 13.91 4.60
CA SER A 229 -10.97 13.91 6.03
C SER A 229 -9.66 13.71 6.76
N GLU A 230 -9.18 14.75 7.42
CA GLU A 230 -7.94 14.74 8.20
C GLU A 230 -8.24 14.46 9.66
N GLY A 231 -7.78 13.31 10.14
CA GLY A 231 -7.84 12.93 11.54
C GLY A 231 -6.49 13.09 12.23
N GLN A 232 -6.48 13.17 13.56
CA GLN A 232 -5.25 13.19 14.38
C GLN A 232 -4.26 12.03 14.12
N TYR A 233 -4.75 10.83 13.78
CA TYR A 233 -3.96 9.67 13.45
C TYR A 233 -3.84 9.50 11.94
N PHE A 234 -4.90 9.54 11.15
CA PHE A 234 -4.78 9.30 9.70
C PHE A 234 -5.73 10.14 8.86
N ASP A 235 -5.34 10.35 7.61
CA ASP A 235 -6.18 10.99 6.61
C ASP A 235 -6.93 9.96 5.78
N ALA A 236 -8.06 10.41 5.24
CA ALA A 236 -8.83 9.64 4.30
C ALA A 236 -9.29 10.51 3.14
N PHE A 237 -9.15 9.95 1.94
CA PHE A 237 -9.47 10.59 0.69
C PHE A 237 -10.50 9.77 -0.11
N VAL A 238 -11.70 10.32 -0.31
CA VAL A 238 -12.83 9.59 -0.93
C VAL A 238 -13.47 10.37 -2.07
N ILE A 239 -14.07 9.64 -3.01
CA ILE A 239 -14.73 10.19 -4.20
C ILE A 239 -16.24 10.21 -3.98
N TYR A 240 -16.84 11.36 -4.29
CA TYR A 240 -18.28 11.60 -4.28
C TYR A 240 -18.79 11.87 -5.69
N LYS A 241 -19.72 11.02 -6.12
CA LYS A 241 -20.43 11.18 -7.40
C LYS A 241 -21.90 11.47 -7.13
N ASN A 242 -22.42 12.51 -7.78
CA ASN A 242 -23.83 12.91 -7.67
C ASN A 242 -24.31 13.09 -6.21
N GLY A 243 -23.45 13.64 -5.34
CA GLY A 243 -23.75 13.88 -3.94
C GLY A 243 -23.73 12.64 -3.03
N LYS A 244 -23.23 11.50 -3.50
CA LYS A 244 -23.11 10.25 -2.73
C LYS A 244 -21.68 9.74 -2.74
N LEU A 245 -21.27 9.10 -1.64
CA LEU A 245 -20.00 8.36 -1.57
C LEU A 245 -20.00 7.24 -2.63
N ASP A 246 -18.98 7.23 -3.47
CA ASP A 246 -18.71 6.14 -4.39
C ASP A 246 -17.59 5.28 -3.81
N ALA A 247 -17.97 4.28 -3.02
CA ALA A 247 -17.03 3.38 -2.35
C ALA A 247 -16.12 2.67 -3.36
N LYS A 248 -16.71 2.15 -4.44
CA LYS A 248 -15.97 1.47 -5.51
C LYS A 248 -14.97 2.38 -6.21
N ALA A 249 -15.32 3.65 -6.43
CA ALA A 249 -14.39 4.62 -6.98
C ALA A 249 -13.25 4.93 -5.99
N SER A 250 -13.60 5.08 -4.72
CA SER A 250 -12.66 5.41 -3.63
C SER A 250 -11.68 4.28 -3.34
N ASP A 251 -12.10 3.01 -3.47
CA ASP A 251 -11.24 1.83 -3.28
C ASP A 251 -9.97 1.86 -4.14
N LYS A 252 -10.04 2.52 -5.31
CA LYS A 252 -8.89 2.66 -6.21
C LYS A 252 -7.82 3.57 -5.62
N ILE A 253 -8.17 4.54 -4.78
CA ILE A 253 -7.25 5.52 -4.16
C ILE A 253 -6.33 4.82 -3.17
N TYR A 254 -6.87 3.90 -2.37
CA TYR A 254 -6.15 3.34 -1.23
C TYR A 254 -5.23 2.17 -1.57
N GLY A 255 -5.31 1.60 -2.78
CA GLY A 255 -4.55 0.42 -3.30
C GLY A 255 -3.20 0.04 -2.67
N ASP A 256 -2.09 0.09 -3.41
CA ASP A 256 -0.78 -0.49 -3.03
C ASP A 256 -0.09 0.16 -1.81
N ASP A 257 -0.74 1.11 -1.16
CA ASP A 257 -0.27 1.77 0.05
C ASP A 257 -0.66 1.01 1.32
N LEU A 258 -1.37 -0.10 1.15
CA LEU A 258 -1.79 -0.95 2.26
C LEU A 258 -0.86 -2.13 2.47
N HIS A 259 0.10 -2.33 1.55
CA HIS A 259 1.34 -3.07 1.81
C HIS A 259 2.03 -2.55 3.08
N PHE A 260 1.83 -1.29 3.42
CA PHE A 260 2.40 -0.70 4.62
C PHE A 260 1.78 -1.16 5.92
N SER A 261 0.61 -1.81 5.96
CA SER A 261 0.06 -2.30 7.23
C SER A 261 0.75 -3.61 7.62
N GLY A 262 1.09 -3.81 8.90
CA GLY A 262 1.60 -5.05 9.46
C GLY A 262 0.56 -6.05 9.93
N ALA A 263 0.99 -7.30 10.17
CA ALA A 263 0.16 -8.37 10.72
C ALA A 263 -0.51 -7.92 12.03
N LYS A 264 0.28 -7.29 12.91
CA LYS A 264 -0.22 -6.64 14.11
C LYS A 264 -0.75 -5.23 13.88
N THR A 265 -0.79 -4.67 12.67
CA THR A 265 -1.46 -3.38 12.47
C THR A 265 -2.95 -3.54 12.67
N ARG A 266 -3.59 -4.66 12.28
CA ARG A 266 -4.99 -4.88 12.70
C ARG A 266 -5.03 -4.96 14.21
N GLU A 267 -4.28 -5.89 14.78
CA GLU A 267 -4.28 -6.17 16.21
C GLU A 267 -3.92 -4.94 17.06
N ARG A 268 -2.75 -4.31 16.89
CA ARG A 268 -2.32 -3.07 17.57
C ARG A 268 -3.29 -1.92 17.34
N VAL A 269 -3.81 -1.73 16.13
CA VAL A 269 -4.86 -0.71 15.91
C VAL A 269 -6.10 -1.07 16.72
N CYS A 270 -6.61 -2.28 16.60
CA CYS A 270 -7.85 -2.73 17.24
C CYS A 270 -7.74 -2.92 18.76
N ILE A 271 -6.55 -3.20 19.29
CA ILE A 271 -6.27 -3.32 20.73
C ILE A 271 -6.16 -1.94 21.37
N ALA A 272 -5.51 -0.99 20.69
CA ALA A 272 -5.30 0.34 21.25
C ALA A 272 -6.44 1.32 20.91
N TYR A 273 -7.10 1.14 19.75
CA TYR A 273 -8.03 2.10 19.16
C TYR A 273 -9.13 1.41 18.31
N GLU A 274 -10.30 1.18 18.90
CA GLU A 274 -11.46 0.53 18.25
C GLU A 274 -11.92 1.25 16.97
N VAL A 275 -11.90 2.58 16.94
CA VAL A 275 -12.38 3.37 15.78
C VAL A 275 -11.44 3.31 14.57
N PRO A 276 -10.14 3.61 14.70
CA PRO A 276 -9.17 3.36 13.63
C PRO A 276 -9.19 1.92 13.11
N CYS A 277 -9.55 0.94 13.94
CA CYS A 277 -9.69 -0.46 13.53
C CYS A 277 -10.87 -0.66 12.57
N MET A 278 -12.03 -0.09 12.89
CA MET A 278 -13.20 -0.14 12.01
C MET A 278 -12.97 0.61 10.69
N ALA A 279 -12.33 1.77 10.76
CA ALA A 279 -11.93 2.55 9.58
C ALA A 279 -11.01 1.76 8.65
N LEU A 280 -9.97 1.16 9.26
CA LEU A 280 -9.04 0.25 8.61
C LEU A 280 -9.77 -0.93 8.00
N THR A 281 -10.72 -1.57 8.68
CA THR A 281 -11.45 -2.72 8.12
C THR A 281 -12.46 -2.36 7.04
N THR A 282 -13.01 -1.14 7.08
CA THR A 282 -14.13 -0.74 6.22
C THR A 282 -13.68 -0.01 4.95
N TYR A 283 -12.63 0.83 5.04
CA TYR A 283 -12.28 1.78 3.97
C TYR A 283 -10.82 1.73 3.54
N ALA A 284 -9.92 1.37 4.46
CA ALA A 284 -8.48 1.25 4.20
C ALA A 284 -8.01 -0.21 4.21
N LEU A 285 -8.91 -1.15 4.08
CA LEU A 285 -8.62 -2.48 3.55
C LEU A 285 -9.07 -2.43 2.10
N PRO A 286 -8.19 -2.76 1.14
CA PRO A 286 -8.56 -2.66 -0.26
C PRO A 286 -9.70 -3.64 -0.52
N SER A 287 -10.65 -3.24 -1.35
CA SER A 287 -11.81 -3.99 -1.83
C SER A 287 -11.53 -5.50 -1.97
N ASN A 288 -11.62 -6.31 -0.91
CA ASN A 288 -11.63 -7.76 -0.97
C ASN A 288 -10.53 -8.43 -1.87
N LYS A 289 -9.42 -7.73 -2.17
CA LYS A 289 -8.50 -8.08 -3.28
C LYS A 289 -7.01 -8.07 -2.93
N ILE A 290 -6.61 -7.51 -1.80
CA ILE A 290 -5.25 -7.68 -1.28
C ILE A 290 -5.37 -8.51 -0.02
N SER A 291 -4.84 -9.74 -0.07
CA SER A 291 -4.83 -10.61 1.10
C SER A 291 -3.60 -10.34 1.96
N GLN A 292 -3.81 -9.71 3.12
CA GLN A 292 -2.85 -9.56 4.22
C GLN A 292 -1.57 -8.72 4.01
N ARG A 293 -0.99 -8.35 5.16
CA ARG A 293 -0.36 -7.09 5.58
C ARG A 293 1.15 -7.30 5.87
N LEU A 294 2.07 -6.44 5.39
CA LEU A 294 3.53 -6.51 5.69
C LEU A 294 3.88 -6.03 7.10
N GLU A 295 4.35 -6.94 7.96
CA GLU A 295 4.76 -6.60 9.33
C GLU A 295 6.11 -5.87 9.38
N PHE A 296 6.11 -4.64 9.87
CA PHE A 296 7.32 -3.90 10.21
C PHE A 296 7.23 -3.52 11.69
N ASP A 297 8.26 -3.78 12.49
CA ASP A 297 8.19 -3.58 13.94
C ASP A 297 8.34 -2.09 14.32
N PHE A 298 7.21 -1.42 14.58
CA PHE A 298 7.16 -0.07 15.16
C PHE A 298 5.97 0.07 16.12
N GLU A 299 6.12 0.89 17.16
CA GLU A 299 5.16 1.07 18.25
C GLU A 299 3.76 1.58 17.82
N CYS A 300 3.63 2.22 16.65
CA CYS A 300 2.39 2.82 16.16
C CYS A 300 1.82 2.17 14.87
N PRO A 301 0.49 2.19 14.66
CA PRO A 301 -0.15 1.78 13.41
C PRO A 301 0.38 2.49 12.16
N ILE A 302 0.30 1.84 11.00
CA ILE A 302 0.93 2.42 9.80
C ILE A 302 -0.03 3.28 8.98
N LEU A 303 -1.34 3.05 9.12
CA LEU A 303 -2.32 3.99 8.59
C LEU A 303 -2.25 5.35 9.27
N SER A 304 -1.82 5.41 10.54
CA SER A 304 -1.74 6.66 11.32
C SER A 304 -0.64 7.64 10.86
N HIS A 305 -0.20 7.50 9.62
CA HIS A 305 0.87 8.27 9.04
C HIS A 305 0.64 8.56 7.56
N LEU A 306 -0.45 8.08 6.95
CA LEU A 306 -0.76 8.35 5.55
C LEU A 306 -1.45 9.70 5.43
N VAL A 307 -0.90 10.53 4.55
CA VAL A 307 -1.41 11.87 4.23
C VAL A 307 -1.66 11.95 2.74
N TYR A 308 -2.88 12.33 2.37
CA TYR A 308 -3.35 12.41 0.99
C TYR A 308 -3.51 13.87 0.57
N ASP A 309 -3.16 14.17 -0.68
CA ASP A 309 -3.48 15.46 -1.31
C ASP A 309 -3.61 15.29 -2.84
N VAL A 310 -3.97 16.37 -3.52
CA VAL A 310 -4.19 16.41 -4.97
C VAL A 310 -3.31 17.48 -5.61
N MET A 311 -2.39 17.00 -6.43
CA MET A 311 -1.45 17.81 -7.19
C MET A 311 -1.91 17.95 -8.65
N GLU A 312 -1.85 19.16 -9.17
CA GLU A 312 -2.12 19.45 -10.58
C GLU A 312 -0.80 19.65 -11.32
N PHE A 313 -0.61 18.95 -12.44
CA PHE A 313 0.58 19.11 -13.29
C PHE A 313 0.21 18.93 -14.76
N GLN A 314 0.54 19.93 -15.59
CA GLN A 314 0.27 19.94 -17.04
C GLN A 314 -1.18 19.58 -17.39
N GLY A 315 -2.15 20.12 -16.64
CA GLY A 315 -3.58 19.90 -16.87
C GLY A 315 -4.12 18.54 -16.40
N LYS A 316 -3.31 17.73 -15.72
CA LYS A 316 -3.73 16.47 -15.09
C LYS A 316 -3.73 16.57 -13.57
N ASN A 317 -4.65 15.86 -12.93
CA ASN A 317 -4.70 15.68 -11.47
C ASN A 317 -4.02 14.36 -11.08
N TYR A 318 -3.21 14.44 -10.03
CA TYR A 318 -2.49 13.33 -9.44
C TYR A 318 -2.84 13.25 -7.96
N ILE A 319 -2.97 12.04 -7.44
CA ILE A 319 -3.04 11.82 -6.00
C ILE A 319 -1.62 11.74 -5.47
N THR A 320 -1.34 12.56 -4.47
CA THR A 320 -0.12 12.45 -3.69
C THR A 320 -0.44 11.65 -2.44
N LEU A 321 0.49 10.78 -2.08
CA LEU A 321 0.46 10.09 -0.82
C LEU A 321 1.82 10.22 -0.16
N TRP A 322 1.82 10.73 1.07
CA TRP A 322 2.99 10.80 1.91
C TRP A 322 2.82 9.91 3.14
N ASN A 323 3.85 9.11 3.43
CA ASN A 323 3.90 8.24 4.59
C ASN A 323 4.84 8.84 5.66
N ARG A 324 4.25 9.47 6.68
CA ARG A 324 4.93 10.09 7.82
C ARG A 324 5.58 9.10 8.77
N ARG A 325 5.38 7.79 8.60
CA ARG A 325 5.86 6.76 9.53
C ARG A 325 7.37 6.84 9.69
N PHE A 326 8.05 7.05 8.57
CA PHE A 326 9.50 7.11 8.50
C PHE A 326 10.04 8.50 8.86
N ASN A 327 9.22 9.43 9.35
CA ASN A 327 9.69 10.76 9.75
C ASN A 327 10.57 10.70 11.01
N PHE A 328 10.31 9.74 11.90
CA PHE A 328 11.07 9.54 13.13
C PHE A 328 12.16 8.46 13.01
N ASP A 329 12.28 7.85 11.82
CA ASP A 329 13.37 6.93 11.49
C ASP A 329 14.36 7.67 10.59
N GLU A 330 15.31 8.35 11.23
CA GLU A 330 16.36 9.15 10.56
C GLU A 330 17.25 8.29 9.64
N ASN A 331 17.33 6.99 9.91
CA ASN A 331 18.10 6.04 9.10
C ASN A 331 17.26 5.38 8.00
N SER A 332 15.96 5.65 7.96
CA SER A 332 15.08 5.03 6.98
C SER A 332 15.45 5.45 5.57
N THR A 333 15.75 4.45 4.74
CA THR A 333 15.98 4.66 3.31
C THR A 333 14.76 4.27 2.46
N TYR A 334 13.61 4.09 3.11
CA TYR A 334 12.36 3.74 2.47
C TYR A 334 11.74 4.97 1.77
N PRO A 335 11.28 4.86 0.50
CA PRO A 335 10.59 5.96 -0.19
C PRO A 335 9.31 6.40 0.53
N LYS A 336 9.24 7.66 0.95
CA LYS A 336 8.17 8.18 1.82
C LYS A 336 7.01 8.76 1.01
N THR A 337 7.25 9.16 -0.23
CA THR A 337 6.22 9.81 -1.06
C THR A 337 5.96 9.00 -2.31
N ARG A 338 4.68 8.95 -2.71
CA ARG A 338 4.21 8.31 -3.92
C ARG A 338 3.22 9.21 -4.64
N ILE A 339 3.34 9.25 -5.97
CA ILE A 339 2.50 10.07 -6.83
C ILE A 339 1.79 9.16 -7.81
N TYR A 340 0.47 9.27 -7.86
CA TYR A 340 -0.39 8.37 -8.64
C TYR A 340 -1.23 9.14 -9.64
N LEU A 341 -1.30 8.61 -10.86
CA LEU A 341 -2.27 9.02 -11.86
C LEU A 341 -3.45 8.05 -11.83
N LEU A 342 -4.67 8.58 -11.79
CA LEU A 342 -5.90 7.80 -11.90
C LEU A 342 -6.54 8.07 -13.26
N GLU A 343 -6.79 6.99 -14.00
CA GLU A 343 -7.45 7.02 -15.31
C GLU A 343 -8.45 5.86 -15.39
N GLY A 344 -9.75 6.20 -15.38
CA GLY A 344 -10.83 5.22 -15.32
C GLY A 344 -10.74 4.31 -14.09
N ASN A 345 -10.59 3.00 -14.29
CA ASN A 345 -10.41 2.02 -13.19
C ASN A 345 -8.94 1.70 -12.87
N LYS A 346 -8.00 2.39 -13.52
CA LYS A 346 -6.58 2.16 -13.33
C LYS A 346 -6.00 3.23 -12.40
N ARG A 347 -5.10 2.76 -11.54
CA ARG A 347 -4.20 3.59 -10.76
C ARG A 347 -2.79 3.24 -11.20
N GLU A 348 -2.01 4.26 -11.54
CA GLU A 348 -0.65 4.08 -12.01
C GLU A 348 0.30 4.91 -11.15
N LEU A 349 1.27 4.26 -10.51
CA LEU A 349 2.35 4.94 -9.81
C LEU A 349 3.26 5.64 -10.85
N LYS A 350 3.47 6.93 -10.67
CA LYS A 350 4.28 7.77 -11.56
C LYS A 350 5.59 8.22 -10.95
N CYS A 351 5.63 8.43 -9.63
CA CYS A 351 6.86 8.77 -8.90
C CYS A 351 6.85 8.09 -7.53
N THR A 352 8.03 7.69 -7.05
CA THR A 352 8.23 7.30 -5.64
C THR A 352 9.64 7.69 -5.20
N TYR A 353 9.77 8.31 -4.03
CA TYR A 353 11.04 8.78 -3.48
C TYR A 353 11.02 8.91 -1.96
#